data_AF-A0A2N5PU92-F1
#
_entry.id   AF-A0A2N5PU92-F1
#
_cell.length_a   1.000
_cell.length_b   1.000
_cell.length_c   1.000
_cell.angle_alpha   90.00
_cell.angle_beta   90.00
_cell.angle_gamma   90.00
#
_symmetry.space_group_name_H-M   'P 1'
#
loop_
_entity.id
_entity.type
_entity.pdbx_description
1 polymer ?
#
loop_
_entity_poly.entity_id
_entity_poly.type
_entity_poly.pdbx_seq_one_letter_code
_entity_poly.pdbx_strand_id
1 'polypeptide(L)'
;MEEITMAKRTLQELTKESREMEERFMILEEMLRDERAAGRREGLQEGELNGQRAMLRSFLEDLGSIPPELEKKLFEESDATVLKNWLKIAATSKSIEEFIQKIQ
;
A
#
# COMPACT_ATOMS: atom_id res chain seq x y z
N MET A 1 57.36 13.03 -22.59
CA MET A 1 56.53 11.94 -23.15
C MET A 1 55.81 11.16 -22.04
N GLU A 2 56.45 10.82 -20.92
CA GLU A 2 55.82 10.08 -19.81
C GLU A 2 54.68 10.86 -19.11
N GLU A 3 54.84 12.17 -18.87
CA GLU A 3 53.79 12.99 -18.24
C GLU A 3 52.49 13.05 -19.06
N ILE A 4 52.61 13.16 -20.39
CA ILE A 4 51.45 13.19 -21.30
C ILE A 4 50.72 11.84 -21.27
N THR A 5 51.46 10.72 -21.19
CA THR A 5 50.89 9.37 -21.09
C THR A 5 50.18 9.17 -19.74
N MET A 6 50.78 9.65 -18.65
CA MET A 6 50.17 9.62 -17.31
C MET A 6 48.86 10.43 -17.28
N ALA A 7 48.89 11.68 -17.77
CA ALA A 7 47.71 12.53 -17.84
C ALA A 7 46.58 11.90 -18.67
N LYS A 8 46.91 11.26 -19.80
CA LYS A 8 45.93 10.55 -20.64
C LYS A 8 45.28 9.39 -19.89
N ARG A 9 46.04 8.62 -19.11
CA ARG A 9 45.52 7.49 -18.32
C ARG A 9 44.58 7.98 -17.23
N THR A 10 44.98 9.01 -16.47
CA THR A 10 44.14 9.61 -15.42
C THR A 10 42.82 10.13 -15.99
N LEU A 11 42.84 10.79 -17.16
CA LEU A 11 41.60 11.22 -17.82
C LEU A 11 40.69 10.06 -18.23
N GLN A 12 41.26 8.94 -18.70
CA GLN A 12 40.50 7.74 -19.04
C GLN A 12 39.84 7.11 -17.80
N GLU A 13 40.56 7.04 -16.69
CA GLU A 13 40.05 6.53 -15.41
C GLU A 13 38.92 7.43 -14.88
N LEU A 14 39.11 8.74 -14.83
CA LEU A 14 38.06 9.70 -14.43
C LEU A 14 36.83 9.65 -15.33
N THR A 15 37.02 9.48 -16.65
CA THR A 15 35.89 9.34 -17.59
C THR A 15 35.12 8.04 -17.34
N LYS A 16 35.83 6.95 -17.03
CA LYS A 16 35.21 5.66 -16.71
C LYS A 16 34.44 5.74 -15.38
N GLU A 17 35.04 6.31 -14.34
CA GLU A 17 34.38 6.53 -13.04
C GLU A 17 33.14 7.42 -13.16
N SER A 18 33.21 8.47 -13.98
CA SER A 18 32.04 9.33 -14.26
C SER A 18 30.90 8.57 -14.92
N ARG A 19 31.20 7.67 -15.87
CA ARG A 19 30.17 6.84 -16.53
C ARG A 19 29.58 5.81 -15.58
N GLU A 20 30.41 5.13 -14.79
CA GLU A 20 29.94 4.20 -13.77
C GLU A 20 29.06 4.91 -12.71
N MET A 21 29.41 6.15 -12.37
CA MET A 21 28.59 6.97 -11.48
C MET A 21 27.24 7.34 -12.10
N GLU A 22 27.22 7.71 -13.39
CA GLU A 22 26.00 8.00 -14.13
C GLU A 22 25.09 6.76 -14.22
N GLU A 23 25.65 5.59 -14.52
CA GLU A 23 24.92 4.31 -14.52
C GLU A 23 24.32 3.98 -13.15
N ARG A 24 25.09 4.16 -12.07
CA ARG A 24 24.58 3.97 -10.70
C ARG A 24 23.46 4.95 -10.37
N PHE A 25 23.58 6.20 -10.79
CA PHE A 25 22.55 7.21 -10.57
C PHE A 25 21.25 6.86 -11.31
N MET A 26 21.35 6.45 -12.58
CA MET A 26 20.19 6.00 -13.37
C MET A 26 19.49 4.81 -12.71
N ILE A 27 20.24 3.81 -12.24
CA ILE A 27 19.65 2.65 -11.53
C ILE A 27 18.94 3.10 -10.26
N LEU A 28 19.54 3.98 -9.48
CA LEU A 28 18.93 4.50 -8.25
C LEU A 28 17.64 5.26 -8.56
N GLU A 29 17.62 6.09 -9.60
CA GLU A 29 16.40 6.82 -9.99
C GLU A 29 15.25 5.87 -10.38
N GLU A 30 15.55 4.80 -11.13
CA GLU A 30 14.56 3.79 -11.48
C GLU A 30 14.04 3.05 -10.24
N MET A 31 14.94 2.62 -9.34
CA MET A 31 14.53 2.00 -8.07
C MET A 31 13.63 2.95 -7.24
N LEU A 32 13.94 4.24 -7.19
CA LEU A 32 13.10 5.22 -6.48
C LEU A 32 11.76 5.48 -7.18
N ARG A 33 11.66 5.27 -8.49
CA ARG A 33 10.37 5.36 -9.22
C ARG A 33 9.51 4.15 -8.89
N ASP A 34 10.09 2.96 -8.90
CA ASP A 34 9.43 1.72 -8.55
C ASP A 34 8.94 1.72 -7.10
N GLU A 35 9.78 2.15 -6.16
CA GLU A 35 9.43 2.26 -4.74
C GLU A 35 8.25 3.22 -4.53
N ARG A 36 8.26 4.39 -5.19
CA ARG A 36 7.12 5.32 -5.14
C ARG A 36 5.86 4.74 -5.77
N ALA A 37 5.99 3.93 -6.82
CA ALA A 37 4.85 3.27 -7.45
C ALA A 37 4.27 2.15 -6.58
N ALA A 38 5.12 1.37 -5.92
CA ALA A 38 4.75 0.37 -4.94
C ALA A 38 4.01 1.01 -3.75
N GLY A 39 4.61 2.04 -3.13
CA GLY A 39 3.98 2.75 -2.02
C GLY A 39 2.63 3.39 -2.36
N ARG A 40 2.46 3.91 -3.59
CA ARG A 40 1.13 4.39 -4.05
C ARG A 40 0.11 3.25 -4.16
N ARG A 41 0.53 2.06 -4.61
CA ARG A 41 -0.36 0.90 -4.75
C ARG A 41 -0.78 0.36 -3.39
N GLU A 42 0.17 0.22 -2.47
CA GLU A 42 -0.07 -0.21 -1.09
C GLU A 42 -0.99 0.78 -0.38
N GLY A 43 -0.71 2.08 -0.47
CA GLY A 43 -1.55 3.11 0.14
C GLY A 43 -2.97 3.14 -0.44
N LEU A 44 -3.16 2.89 -1.74
CA LEU A 44 -4.50 2.78 -2.33
C LEU A 44 -5.26 1.55 -1.79
N GLN A 45 -4.58 0.41 -1.70
CA GLN A 45 -5.18 -0.82 -1.19
C GLN A 45 -5.56 -0.70 0.30
N GLU A 46 -4.66 -0.16 1.12
CA GLU A 46 -4.91 0.08 2.54
C GLU A 46 -6.03 1.12 2.74
N GLY A 47 -6.02 2.19 1.94
CA GLY A 47 -7.06 3.21 1.94
C GLY A 47 -8.44 2.65 1.59
N GLU A 48 -8.52 1.75 0.60
CA GLU A 48 -9.76 1.07 0.24
C GLU A 48 -10.29 0.21 1.40
N LEU A 49 -9.43 -0.62 2.01
CA LEU A 49 -9.83 -1.46 3.15
C LEU A 49 -10.31 -0.62 4.33
N ASN A 50 -9.55 0.42 4.69
CA ASN A 50 -9.91 1.31 5.80
C ASN A 50 -11.22 2.07 5.51
N GLY A 51 -11.43 2.52 4.27
CA GLY A 51 -12.68 3.14 3.85
C GLY A 51 -13.88 2.19 3.95
N GLN A 52 -13.72 0.93 3.53
CA GLN A 52 -14.78 -0.08 3.65
C GLN A 52 -15.10 -0.42 5.10
N ARG A 53 -14.08 -0.57 5.97
CA ARG A 53 -14.27 -0.80 7.42
C ARG A 53 -15.00 0.37 8.08
N ALA A 54 -14.58 1.61 7.79
CA ALA A 54 -15.22 2.81 8.33
C ALA A 54 -16.68 2.93 7.89
N MET A 55 -16.97 2.67 6.61
CA MET A 55 -18.34 2.66 6.09
C MET A 55 -19.19 1.59 6.75
N LEU A 56 -18.65 0.37 6.87
CA LEU A 56 -19.36 -0.75 7.49
C LEU A 56 -19.68 -0.45 8.96
N ARG A 57 -18.71 0.09 9.70
CA ARG A 57 -18.91 0.53 11.08
C ARG A 57 -20.04 1.55 11.19
N SER A 58 -20.06 2.56 10.33
CA SER A 58 -21.14 3.57 10.30
C SER A 58 -22.51 2.94 10.10
N PHE A 59 -22.66 1.98 9.18
CA PHE A 59 -23.93 1.27 9.01
C PHE A 59 -24.33 0.46 10.25
N LEU A 60 -23.36 -0.17 10.92
CA LEU A 60 -23.63 -0.97 12.10
C LEU A 60 -24.00 -0.10 13.31
N GLU A 61 -23.36 1.06 13.47
CA GLU A 61 -23.72 2.05 14.50
C GLU A 61 -25.17 2.52 14.38
N ASP A 62 -25.70 2.65 13.16
CA ASP A 62 -27.12 2.97 12.91
C ASP A 62 -28.08 1.83 13.30
N LEU A 63 -27.60 0.57 13.27
CA LEU A 63 -28.39 -0.62 13.65
C LEU A 63 -28.35 -0.91 15.16
N GLY A 64 -27.35 -0.42 15.88
CA GLY A 64 -27.21 -0.59 17.31
C GLY A 64 -25.77 -0.58 17.84
N SER A 65 -25.61 -1.00 19.09
CA SER A 65 -24.29 -1.09 19.72
C SER A 65 -23.49 -2.24 19.13
N ILE A 66 -22.28 -1.94 18.63
CA ILE A 66 -21.37 -2.94 18.05
C ILE A 66 -20.72 -3.75 19.20
N PRO A 67 -20.88 -5.09 19.22
CA PRO A 67 -20.21 -5.93 20.20
C PRO A 67 -18.68 -5.91 20.02
N PRO A 68 -17.88 -5.98 21.10
CA PRO A 68 -16.42 -5.96 21.00
C PRO A 68 -15.83 -7.04 20.10
N GLU A 69 -16.44 -8.23 20.06
CA GLU A 69 -16.02 -9.35 19.22
C GLU A 69 -16.20 -9.03 17.73
N LEU A 70 -17.28 -8.31 17.40
CA LEU A 70 -17.55 -7.87 16.03
C LEU A 70 -16.58 -6.74 15.63
N GLU A 71 -16.36 -5.76 16.51
CA GLU A 71 -15.39 -4.68 16.27
C GLU A 71 -13.99 -5.25 15.97
N LYS A 72 -13.55 -6.24 16.75
CA LYS A 72 -12.28 -6.95 16.50
C LYS A 72 -12.27 -7.63 15.13
N LYS A 73 -13.35 -8.35 14.78
CA LYS A 73 -13.48 -9.03 13.47
C LYS A 73 -13.42 -8.03 12.30
N LEU A 74 -14.03 -6.85 12.43
CA LEU A 74 -13.97 -5.78 11.42
C LEU A 74 -12.55 -5.22 11.25
N PHE A 75 -11.83 -5.05 12.34
CA PHE A 75 -10.45 -4.54 12.32
C PHE A 75 -9.47 -5.55 11.70
N GLU A 76 -9.63 -6.83 12.00
CA GLU A 76 -8.74 -7.90 11.52
C GLU A 76 -9.01 -8.31 10.06
N GLU A 77 -10.23 -8.09 9.55
CA GLU A 77 -10.60 -8.48 8.18
C GLU A 77 -9.84 -7.66 7.13
N SER A 78 -9.07 -8.33 6.28
CA SER A 78 -8.18 -7.71 5.27
C SER A 78 -8.59 -8.04 3.83
N ASP A 79 -9.64 -8.84 3.63
CA ASP A 79 -10.22 -9.10 2.32
C ASP A 79 -11.33 -8.08 1.99
N ALA A 80 -11.05 -7.23 1.00
CA ALA A 80 -11.98 -6.24 0.49
C ALA A 80 -13.28 -6.87 -0.05
N THR A 81 -13.24 -8.11 -0.54
CA THR A 81 -14.42 -8.82 -1.03
C THR A 81 -15.33 -9.20 0.14
N VAL A 82 -14.75 -9.65 1.25
CA VAL A 82 -15.48 -9.99 2.47
C VAL A 82 -16.12 -8.73 3.06
N LEU A 83 -15.36 -7.65 3.22
CA LEU A 83 -15.88 -6.36 3.70
C LEU A 83 -17.00 -5.82 2.79
N LYS A 84 -16.86 -5.92 1.47
CA LYS A 84 -17.90 -5.53 0.51
C LYS A 84 -19.16 -6.38 0.65
N ASN A 85 -19.03 -7.68 0.93
CA ASN A 85 -20.18 -8.53 1.19
C ASN A 85 -20.86 -8.15 2.51
N TRP A 86 -20.09 -7.91 3.56
CA TRP A 86 -20.61 -7.44 4.84
C TRP A 86 -21.31 -6.09 4.72
N LEU A 87 -20.79 -5.16 3.91
CA LEU A 87 -21.48 -3.89 3.60
C LEU A 87 -22.88 -4.11 3.00
N LYS A 88 -23.02 -5.03 2.04
CA LYS A 88 -24.32 -5.37 1.47
C LYS A 88 -25.26 -5.97 2.51
N ILE A 89 -24.73 -6.83 3.37
CA ILE A 89 -25.50 -7.45 4.46
C ILE A 89 -25.96 -6.37 5.43
N ALA A 90 -25.06 -5.51 5.92
CA ALA A 90 -25.36 -4.41 6.83
C ALA A 90 -26.42 -3.48 6.27
N ALA A 91 -26.34 -3.11 4.99
CA ALA A 91 -27.33 -2.26 4.32
C ALA A 91 -28.73 -2.88 4.21
N THR A 92 -28.88 -4.20 4.42
CA THR A 92 -30.18 -4.91 4.34
C THR A 92 -30.64 -5.47 5.68
N SER A 93 -29.79 -5.42 6.71
CA SER A 93 -30.11 -5.87 8.06
C SER A 93 -30.91 -4.81 8.80
N LYS A 94 -31.72 -5.25 9.77
CA LYS A 94 -32.54 -4.37 10.62
C LYS A 94 -32.03 -4.28 12.06
N SER A 95 -31.08 -5.15 12.43
CA SER A 95 -30.40 -5.09 13.73
C SER A 95 -28.98 -5.67 13.63
N ILE A 96 -28.18 -5.41 14.66
CA ILE A 96 -26.84 -5.99 14.82
C ILE A 96 -26.91 -7.53 14.87
N GLU A 97 -27.89 -8.10 15.58
CA GLU A 97 -28.05 -9.55 15.71
C GLU A 97 -28.33 -10.20 14.36
N GLU A 98 -29.21 -9.60 13.55
CA GLU A 98 -29.50 -10.08 12.19
C GLU A 98 -28.24 -10.04 11.30
N PHE A 99 -27.47 -8.95 11.40
CA PHE A 99 -26.20 -8.84 10.69
C PHE A 99 -25.23 -9.95 11.11
N ILE A 100 -25.04 -10.16 12.41
CA ILE A 100 -24.11 -11.18 12.95
C ILE A 100 -24.51 -12.58 12.46
N GLN A 101 -25.79 -12.91 12.44
CA GLN A 101 -26.29 -14.20 11.94
C GLN A 101 -26.00 -14.41 10.44
N LYS A 102 -26.01 -13.35 9.64
CA LYS A 102 -25.78 -13.42 8.19
C LYS A 102 -24.30 -13.46 7.78
N ILE A 103 -23.39 -13.02 8.66
CA ILE A 103 -21.93 -13.04 8.42
C ILE A 103 -21.21 -14.21 9.10
N GLN A 104 -21.97 -15.08 9.78
CA GLN A 104 -21.50 -16.36 10.31
C GLN A 104 -21.26 -17.37 9.19
#